data_AF-A0A388KEX6-F1
#
_entry.id   AF-A0A388KEX6-F1
#
_cell.length_a   1.000
_cell.length_b   1.000
_cell.length_c   1.000
_cell.angle_alpha   90.00
_cell.angle_beta   90.00
_cell.angle_gamma   90.00
#
_symmetry.space_group_name_H-M   'P 1'
#
loop_
_entity.id
_entity.type
_entity.pdbx_description
1 polymer ?
#
loop_
_entity_poly.entity_id
_entity_poly.type
_entity_poly.pdbx_seq_one_letter_code
_entity_poly.pdbx_strand_id
1 'polypeptide(L)'
;MDAQGNPTVDNAASGSPRDACSSNPLVPQVQQVGSTATPVGALDAAPVRQQGETMMAFLARLGTYMQQVREEQQREAATETAHLNAIGRDAEQRSRPHAEAAANHNEARKDASSVLMQQEAAHTAALQAWNVDKAGMAELTAEEQDKSALANMMHQVILTCNWQQVELARQAHTIAEYEETLKNLHARLDVLEKDDAPHRHTASSSIDPSICELEERMDRLVALVGNLNSFRQPVTISQQIVALQADLRQLQQQPTGTCNS
;
A
#
# COMPACT_ATOMS: atom_id res chain seq x y z
N MET A 1 -18.96 51.43 -36.22
CA MET A 1 -18.05 52.57 -36.13
C MET A 1 -17.05 52.24 -35.04
N ASP A 2 -16.09 51.36 -35.36
CA ASP A 2 -14.71 51.69 -35.78
C ASP A 2 -13.81 51.64 -34.52
N ALA A 3 -12.62 51.04 -34.45
CA ALA A 3 -11.86 50.21 -35.38
C ALA A 3 -10.79 49.44 -34.59
N GLN A 4 -10.26 48.40 -35.26
CA GLN A 4 -9.07 47.58 -35.04
C GLN A 4 -7.89 48.16 -34.23
N GLY A 5 -7.16 47.27 -33.56
CA GLY A 5 -5.74 47.49 -33.25
C GLY A 5 -5.09 46.48 -32.29
N ASN A 6 -4.70 45.32 -32.79
CA ASN A 6 -3.56 44.52 -32.30
C ASN A 6 -2.67 44.29 -33.56
N PRO A 7 -1.33 44.14 -33.54
CA PRO A 7 -0.49 43.49 -32.52
C PRO A 7 0.84 44.22 -32.22
N THR A 8 1.65 43.74 -31.28
CA THR A 8 3.11 43.51 -31.42
C THR A 8 3.69 42.90 -30.16
N VAL A 9 4.52 41.89 -30.38
CA VAL A 9 5.25 41.06 -29.41
C VAL A 9 6.60 41.74 -29.16
N ASP A 10 6.97 41.97 -27.90
CA ASP A 10 8.35 42.30 -27.55
C ASP A 10 8.85 41.42 -26.41
N ASN A 11 9.88 40.66 -26.78
CA ASN A 11 10.57 39.64 -26.01
C ASN A 11 11.85 40.32 -25.47
N ALA A 12 11.90 40.63 -24.18
CA ALA A 12 13.06 41.27 -23.56
C ALA A 12 13.90 40.24 -22.79
N ALA A 13 15.03 39.90 -23.40
CA ALA A 13 16.15 39.19 -22.77
C ALA A 13 16.90 40.10 -21.79
N SER A 14 17.24 39.58 -20.61
CA SER A 14 18.28 40.10 -19.72
C SER A 14 18.52 39.06 -18.63
N GLY A 15 19.71 38.55 -18.32
CA GLY A 15 21.05 38.76 -18.83
C GLY A 15 21.93 37.69 -18.16
N SER A 16 22.84 37.09 -18.92
CA SER A 16 23.96 36.33 -18.38
C SER A 16 25.08 37.30 -18.00
N PRO A 17 25.93 36.95 -17.04
CA PRO A 17 27.35 37.17 -17.24
C PRO A 17 28.12 35.86 -17.08
N ARG A 18 28.68 35.41 -18.20
CA ARG A 18 29.91 34.63 -18.22
C ARG A 18 31.05 35.58 -17.88
N ASP A 19 31.88 35.21 -16.93
CA ASP A 19 33.25 35.71 -16.83
C ASP A 19 34.23 34.54 -16.72
N ALA A 20 35.34 34.74 -17.42
CA ALA A 20 36.28 33.72 -17.88
C ALA A 20 37.60 33.73 -17.10
N CYS A 21 38.48 32.79 -17.50
CA CYS A 21 39.91 32.66 -17.20
C CYS A 21 40.22 31.89 -15.89
N SER A 22 41.16 30.95 -15.83
CA SER A 22 42.46 30.91 -16.51
C SER A 22 43.10 29.50 -16.44
N SER A 23 43.93 29.19 -17.43
CA SER A 23 44.73 27.98 -17.59
C SER A 23 45.90 27.89 -16.59
N ASN A 24 46.08 26.76 -15.89
CA ASN A 24 47.23 25.84 -16.01
C ASN A 24 47.26 24.76 -14.91
N PRO A 25 47.92 23.60 -15.16
CA PRO A 25 47.78 22.40 -14.35
C PRO A 25 48.81 22.33 -13.22
N LEU A 26 48.38 21.86 -12.04
CA LEU A 26 49.30 21.33 -11.04
C LEU A 26 49.25 19.80 -11.12
N VAL A 27 50.36 19.21 -11.52
CA VAL A 27 50.67 17.79 -11.34
C VAL A 27 50.71 17.48 -9.85
N PRO A 28 50.09 16.37 -9.40
CA PRO A 28 50.63 15.63 -8.27
C PRO A 28 51.27 14.34 -8.76
N GLN A 29 52.47 14.13 -8.25
CA GLN A 29 53.35 13.02 -8.49
C GLN A 29 52.70 11.66 -8.22
N VAL A 30 53.17 10.71 -9.01
CA VAL A 30 53.21 9.26 -8.78
C VAL A 30 53.20 8.92 -7.28
N GLN A 31 52.13 8.27 -6.82
CA GLN A 31 52.20 7.31 -5.74
C GLN A 31 51.64 5.99 -6.26
N GLN A 32 52.55 5.17 -6.75
CA GLN A 32 52.33 3.76 -7.02
C GLN A 32 52.01 3.08 -5.68
N VAL A 33 50.74 2.72 -5.47
CA VAL A 33 50.34 1.82 -4.39
C VAL A 33 49.68 0.63 -5.05
N GLY A 34 50.31 -0.52 -4.88
CA GLY A 34 49.92 -1.78 -5.47
C GLY A 34 48.47 -2.13 -5.14
N SER A 35 47.76 -2.60 -6.15
CA SER A 35 46.55 -3.39 -5.96
C SER A 35 46.70 -4.64 -6.78
N THR A 36 47.07 -5.71 -6.08
CA THR A 36 46.90 -7.09 -6.53
C THR A 36 45.41 -7.37 -6.66
N ALA A 37 44.86 -7.01 -7.81
CA ALA A 37 43.61 -7.57 -8.30
C ALA A 37 43.97 -8.31 -9.58
N THR A 38 44.15 -9.62 -9.46
CA THR A 38 44.26 -10.52 -10.61
C THR A 38 42.96 -10.40 -11.40
N PRO A 39 42.96 -9.84 -12.63
CA PRO A 39 41.77 -9.88 -13.45
C PRO A 39 41.71 -11.29 -14.05
N VAL A 40 40.79 -12.10 -13.55
CA VAL A 40 40.38 -13.33 -14.21
C VAL A 40 39.75 -12.91 -15.55
N GLY A 41 40.44 -13.20 -16.65
CA GLY A 41 39.88 -13.10 -18.01
C GLY A 41 40.13 -11.80 -18.77
N ALA A 42 41.18 -11.03 -18.49
CA ALA A 42 41.57 -9.96 -19.41
C ALA A 42 42.15 -10.59 -20.69
N LEU A 43 41.39 -10.60 -21.78
CA LEU A 43 41.94 -10.87 -23.11
C LEU A 43 43.14 -9.94 -23.31
N ASP A 44 44.30 -10.52 -23.64
CA ASP A 44 45.51 -9.75 -23.93
C ASP A 44 45.24 -8.72 -25.04
N ALA A 45 45.97 -7.60 -25.01
CA ALA A 45 45.84 -6.58 -26.03
C ALA A 45 45.99 -7.17 -27.45
N ALA A 46 45.21 -6.64 -28.40
CA ALA A 46 45.19 -7.13 -29.77
C ALA A 46 46.62 -7.29 -30.33
N PRO A 47 46.94 -8.43 -30.98
CA PRO A 47 48.31 -8.73 -31.37
C PRO A 47 48.80 -7.70 -32.39
N VAL A 48 49.93 -7.06 -32.07
CA VAL A 48 50.65 -6.16 -32.97
C VAL A 48 51.72 -6.94 -33.73
N ARG A 49 52.00 -6.54 -34.98
CA ARG A 49 53.03 -7.17 -35.81
C ARG A 49 54.41 -6.96 -35.18
N GLN A 50 55.16 -8.04 -35.02
CA GLN A 50 56.48 -8.01 -34.37
C GLN A 50 57.61 -7.77 -35.37
N GLN A 51 58.74 -7.23 -34.89
CA GLN A 51 59.91 -6.98 -35.73
C GLN A 51 60.54 -8.32 -36.17
N GLY A 52 60.81 -8.48 -37.47
CA GLY A 52 61.33 -9.74 -38.04
C GLY A 52 60.27 -10.81 -38.32
N GLU A 53 58.99 -10.53 -38.06
CA GLU A 53 57.92 -11.50 -38.24
C GLU A 53 57.42 -11.59 -39.70
N THR A 54 57.21 -12.83 -40.16
CA THR A 54 56.56 -13.11 -41.45
C THR A 54 55.08 -12.74 -41.42
N MET A 55 54.53 -12.31 -42.56
CA MET A 55 53.12 -11.95 -42.66
C MET A 55 52.18 -13.11 -42.28
N MET A 56 52.53 -14.36 -42.62
CA MET A 56 51.71 -15.53 -42.28
C MET A 56 51.64 -15.80 -40.78
N ALA A 57 52.75 -15.63 -40.05
CA ALA A 57 52.76 -15.81 -38.60
C ALA A 57 51.88 -14.76 -37.90
N PHE A 58 51.90 -13.52 -38.41
CA PHE A 58 51.06 -12.44 -37.88
C PHE A 58 49.58 -12.71 -38.11
N LEU A 59 49.20 -13.10 -39.34
CA LEU A 59 47.81 -13.43 -39.68
C LEU A 59 47.30 -14.65 -38.90
N ALA A 60 48.16 -15.66 -38.66
CA ALA A 60 47.81 -16.81 -37.84
C ALA A 60 47.49 -16.40 -36.40
N ARG A 61 48.34 -15.58 -35.76
CA ARG A 61 48.08 -15.06 -34.41
C ARG A 61 46.81 -14.20 -34.36
N LEU A 62 46.59 -13.36 -35.36
CA LEU A 62 45.39 -12.54 -35.46
C LEU A 62 44.13 -13.41 -35.57
N GLY A 63 44.18 -14.50 -36.35
CA GLY A 63 43.11 -15.47 -36.45
C GLY A 63 42.78 -16.17 -35.12
N THR A 64 43.81 -16.63 -34.40
CA THR A 64 43.63 -17.23 -33.06
C THR A 64 43.06 -16.23 -32.06
N TYR A 65 43.54 -14.98 -32.06
CA TYR A 65 43.02 -13.91 -31.21
C TYR A 65 41.53 -13.64 -31.48
N MET A 66 41.15 -13.50 -32.76
CA MET A 66 39.75 -13.29 -33.15
C MET A 66 38.83 -14.45 -32.72
N GLN A 67 39.34 -15.67 -32.71
CA GLN A 67 38.60 -16.84 -32.23
C GLN A 67 38.41 -16.79 -30.71
N GLN A 68 39.46 -16.44 -29.95
CA GLN A 68 39.37 -16.27 -28.49
C GLN A 68 38.39 -15.16 -28.09
N VAL A 69 38.40 -14.03 -28.78
CA VAL A 69 37.43 -12.94 -28.55
C VAL A 69 35.99 -13.43 -28.76
N ARG A 70 35.75 -14.25 -29.79
CA ARG A 70 34.41 -14.79 -30.07
C ARG A 70 33.95 -15.78 -28.99
N GLU A 71 34.84 -16.65 -28.55
CA GLU A 71 34.55 -17.63 -27.49
C GLU A 71 34.28 -16.93 -26.16
N GLU A 72 35.05 -15.91 -25.81
CA GLU A 72 34.83 -15.12 -24.60
C GLU A 72 33.51 -14.34 -24.68
N GLN A 73 33.18 -13.75 -25.84
CA GLN A 73 31.88 -13.10 -26.04
C GLN A 73 30.71 -14.07 -25.86
N GLN A 74 30.83 -15.32 -26.33
CA GLN A 74 29.83 -16.35 -26.11
C GLN A 74 29.74 -16.75 -24.64
N ARG A 75 30.88 -16.84 -23.95
CA ARG A 75 30.97 -17.16 -22.52
C ARG A 75 30.31 -16.07 -21.67
N GLU A 76 30.56 -14.80 -21.98
CA GLU A 76 29.92 -13.65 -21.34
C GLU A 76 28.41 -13.66 -21.58
N ALA A 77 27.96 -13.86 -22.82
CA ALA A 77 26.53 -13.94 -23.14
C ALA A 77 25.82 -15.09 -22.41
N ALA A 78 26.48 -16.25 -22.30
CA ALA A 78 25.96 -17.40 -21.55
C ALA A 78 25.90 -17.11 -20.04
N THR A 79 26.92 -16.42 -19.50
CA THR A 79 26.97 -16.02 -18.09
C THR A 79 25.88 -15.00 -17.77
N GLU A 80 25.69 -14.00 -18.63
CA GLU A 80 24.63 -13.00 -18.49
C GLU A 80 23.24 -13.64 -18.54
N THR A 81 23.02 -14.57 -19.48
CA THR A 81 21.76 -15.32 -19.56
C THR A 81 21.52 -16.14 -18.29
N ALA A 82 22.55 -16.80 -17.77
CA ALA A 82 22.45 -17.57 -16.52
C ALA A 82 22.14 -16.67 -15.31
N HIS A 83 22.74 -15.47 -15.27
CA HIS A 83 22.49 -14.46 -14.25
C HIS A 83 21.05 -13.95 -14.30
N LEU A 84 20.54 -13.58 -15.48
CA LEU A 84 19.15 -13.15 -15.65
C LEU A 84 18.15 -14.25 -15.27
N ASN A 85 18.44 -15.51 -15.62
CA ASN A 85 17.61 -16.65 -15.21
C ASN A 85 17.66 -16.90 -13.70
N ALA A 86 18.79 -16.64 -13.03
CA ALA A 86 18.91 -16.73 -11.58
C ALA A 86 18.09 -15.64 -10.89
N ILE A 87 18.15 -14.39 -11.38
CA ILE A 87 17.31 -13.29 -10.90
C ILE A 87 15.84 -13.62 -11.08
N GLY A 88 15.43 -14.13 -12.24
CA GLY A 88 14.04 -14.52 -12.50
C GLY A 88 13.53 -15.58 -11.52
N ARG A 89 14.34 -16.60 -11.24
CA ARG A 89 14.00 -17.64 -10.26
C ARG A 89 13.95 -17.12 -8.82
N ASP A 90 14.86 -16.24 -8.42
CA ASP A 90 14.83 -15.63 -7.09
C ASP A 90 13.61 -14.72 -6.92
N ALA A 91 13.27 -13.93 -7.94
CA ALA A 91 12.06 -13.09 -7.94
C ALA A 91 10.78 -13.94 -7.84
N GLU A 92 10.70 -15.05 -8.57
CA GLU A 92 9.57 -15.99 -8.47
C GLU A 92 9.51 -16.65 -7.08
N GLN A 93 10.65 -17.08 -6.53
CA GLN A 93 10.70 -17.69 -5.21
C GLN A 93 10.29 -16.71 -4.10
N ARG A 94 10.62 -15.42 -4.22
CA ARG A 94 10.19 -14.39 -3.26
C ARG A 94 8.71 -14.03 -3.37
N SER A 95 8.12 -14.10 -4.58
CA SER A 95 6.70 -13.77 -4.78
C SER A 95 5.76 -14.89 -4.37
N ARG A 96 6.18 -16.17 -4.49
CA ARG A 96 5.36 -17.34 -4.13
C ARG A 96 4.78 -17.30 -2.71
N PRO A 97 5.55 -17.08 -1.62
CA PRO A 97 5.01 -17.05 -0.26
C PRO A 97 3.94 -15.97 -0.06
N HIS A 98 4.10 -14.80 -0.72
CA HIS A 98 3.12 -13.71 -0.65
C HIS A 98 1.81 -14.09 -1.34
N ALA A 99 1.89 -14.71 -2.53
CA ALA A 99 0.72 -15.19 -3.25
C ALA A 99 -0.02 -16.30 -2.48
N GLU A 100 0.73 -17.24 -1.89
CA GLU A 100 0.17 -18.30 -1.05
C GLU A 100 -0.50 -17.75 0.22
N ALA A 101 0.14 -16.79 0.91
CA ALA A 101 -0.45 -16.14 2.08
C ALA A 101 -1.74 -15.38 1.72
N ALA A 102 -1.76 -14.66 0.59
CA ALA A 102 -2.95 -13.97 0.11
C ALA A 102 -4.09 -14.95 -0.24
N ALA A 103 -3.77 -16.08 -0.88
CA ALA A 103 -4.74 -17.13 -1.17
C ALA A 103 -5.33 -17.74 0.11
N ASN A 104 -4.47 -18.07 1.08
CA ASN A 104 -4.90 -18.60 2.38
C ASN A 104 -5.79 -17.61 3.14
N HIS A 105 -5.43 -16.33 3.15
CA HIS A 105 -6.25 -15.29 3.78
C HIS A 105 -7.62 -15.17 3.10
N ASN A 106 -7.67 -15.24 1.77
CA ASN A 106 -8.92 -15.18 1.01
C ASN A 106 -9.81 -16.40 1.31
N GLU A 107 -9.26 -17.60 1.35
CA GLU A 107 -10.02 -18.80 1.75
C GLU A 107 -10.54 -18.69 3.19
N ALA A 108 -9.71 -18.28 4.14
CA ALA A 108 -10.15 -18.07 5.53
C ALA A 108 -11.29 -17.04 5.63
N ARG A 109 -11.25 -15.97 4.82
CA ARG A 109 -12.32 -14.98 4.73
C ARG A 109 -13.62 -15.59 4.17
N LYS A 110 -13.54 -16.42 3.13
CA LYS A 110 -14.71 -17.10 2.55
C LYS A 110 -15.33 -18.06 3.55
N ASP A 111 -14.52 -18.84 4.25
CA ASP A 111 -14.98 -19.77 5.29
C ASP A 111 -15.69 -19.02 6.42
N ALA A 112 -15.10 -17.94 6.93
CA ALA A 112 -15.73 -17.10 7.94
C ALA A 112 -17.06 -16.51 7.47
N SER A 113 -17.12 -16.05 6.21
CA SER A 113 -18.36 -15.54 5.61
C SER A 113 -19.44 -16.63 5.50
N SER A 114 -19.05 -17.85 5.13
CA SER A 114 -19.97 -19.00 5.04
C SER A 114 -20.55 -19.36 6.41
N VAL A 115 -19.70 -19.38 7.45
CA VAL A 115 -20.13 -19.63 8.84
C VAL A 115 -21.14 -18.57 9.31
N LEU A 116 -20.86 -17.29 9.05
CA LEU A 116 -21.78 -16.21 9.41
C LEU A 116 -23.13 -16.34 8.69
N MET A 117 -23.12 -16.64 7.39
CA MET A 117 -24.34 -16.85 6.61
C MET A 117 -25.17 -18.02 7.15
N GLN A 118 -24.51 -19.12 7.55
CA GLN A 118 -25.18 -20.27 8.16
C GLN A 118 -25.79 -19.91 9.53
N GLN A 119 -25.06 -19.16 10.36
CA GLN A 119 -25.56 -18.70 11.65
C GLN A 119 -26.77 -17.77 11.49
N GLU A 120 -26.72 -16.84 10.54
CA GLU A 120 -27.84 -15.94 10.22
C GLU A 120 -29.07 -16.73 9.75
N ALA A 121 -28.87 -17.71 8.86
CA ALA A 121 -29.95 -18.59 8.41
C ALA A 121 -30.56 -19.40 9.57
N ALA A 122 -29.74 -19.93 10.47
CA ALA A 122 -30.20 -20.67 11.64
C ALA A 122 -30.99 -19.80 12.62
N HIS A 123 -30.51 -18.58 12.92
CA HIS A 123 -31.23 -17.63 13.76
C HIS A 123 -32.55 -17.19 13.13
N THR A 124 -32.55 -16.92 11.82
CA THR A 124 -33.76 -16.56 11.08
C THR A 124 -34.78 -17.69 11.11
N ALA A 125 -34.37 -18.94 10.91
CA ALA A 125 -35.25 -20.10 10.99
C ALA A 125 -35.82 -20.31 12.41
N ALA A 126 -35.00 -20.12 13.45
CA ALA A 126 -35.45 -20.22 14.84
C ALA A 126 -36.51 -19.14 15.18
N LEU A 127 -36.29 -17.91 14.72
CA LEU A 127 -37.27 -16.82 14.87
C LEU A 127 -38.56 -17.09 14.10
N GLN A 128 -38.47 -17.64 12.89
CA GLN A 128 -39.66 -18.03 12.12
C GLN A 128 -40.43 -19.16 12.81
N ALA A 129 -39.75 -20.19 13.32
CA ALA A 129 -40.38 -21.27 14.07
C ALA A 129 -41.11 -20.75 15.33
N TRP A 130 -40.51 -19.79 16.04
CA TRP A 130 -41.15 -19.13 17.18
C TRP A 130 -42.39 -18.31 16.79
N ASN A 131 -42.43 -17.78 15.56
CA ASN A 131 -43.58 -17.03 15.04
C ASN A 131 -44.71 -17.91 14.46
N VAL A 132 -44.44 -19.19 14.16
CA VAL A 132 -45.42 -20.13 13.56
C VAL A 132 -46.35 -20.76 14.61
N ASP A 133 -46.00 -20.72 15.90
CA ASP A 133 -46.90 -21.12 17.01
C ASP A 133 -47.93 -20.02 17.35
N LYS A 134 -48.53 -19.41 16.31
CA LYS A 134 -49.67 -18.47 16.40
C LYS A 134 -50.97 -19.06 15.86
N ALA A 135 -50.95 -20.28 15.30
CA ALA A 135 -52.11 -20.90 14.66
C ALA A 135 -53.18 -21.43 15.64
N GLY A 136 -52.87 -21.49 16.94
CA GLY A 136 -53.82 -21.88 18.00
C GLY A 136 -54.44 -20.72 18.78
N MET A 137 -54.08 -19.47 18.49
CA MET A 137 -54.51 -18.30 19.26
C MET A 137 -55.66 -17.57 18.57
N ALA A 138 -56.84 -18.18 18.59
CA ALA A 138 -58.08 -17.54 18.15
C ALA A 138 -58.51 -16.37 19.08
N GLU A 139 -57.83 -16.15 20.21
CA GLU A 139 -57.94 -14.96 21.05
C GLU A 139 -56.54 -14.65 21.61
N LEU A 140 -55.78 -13.78 20.94
CA LEU A 140 -54.55 -13.24 21.52
C LEU A 140 -54.93 -12.38 22.72
N THR A 141 -54.63 -12.87 23.92
CA THR A 141 -54.85 -12.07 25.13
C THR A 141 -53.87 -10.91 25.16
N ALA A 142 -54.22 -9.80 25.85
CA ALA A 142 -53.36 -8.61 25.96
C ALA A 142 -51.91 -8.97 26.41
N GLU A 143 -51.77 -10.04 27.18
CA GLU A 143 -50.48 -10.55 27.65
C GLU A 143 -49.59 -11.12 26.54
N GLU A 144 -50.16 -11.78 25.51
CA GLU A 144 -49.40 -12.23 24.33
C GLU A 144 -48.91 -11.05 23.48
N GLN A 145 -49.70 -9.99 23.40
CA GLN A 145 -49.33 -8.79 22.66
C GLN A 145 -48.18 -8.05 23.34
N ASP A 146 -48.21 -7.93 24.66
CA ASP A 146 -47.14 -7.31 25.45
C ASP A 146 -45.83 -8.12 25.37
N LYS A 147 -45.91 -9.45 25.42
CA LYS A 147 -44.75 -10.35 25.22
C LYS A 147 -44.16 -10.21 23.81
N SER A 148 -45.01 -10.11 22.78
CA SER A 148 -44.57 -9.89 21.40
C SER A 148 -43.93 -8.52 21.21
N ALA A 149 -44.44 -7.47 21.86
CA ALA A 149 -43.88 -6.13 21.82
C ALA A 149 -42.52 -6.07 22.52
N LEU A 150 -42.40 -6.69 23.70
CA LEU A 150 -41.13 -6.80 24.42
C LEU A 150 -40.08 -7.57 23.61
N ALA A 151 -40.46 -8.69 23.00
CA ALA A 151 -39.55 -9.47 22.16
C ALA A 151 -39.06 -8.70 20.93
N ASN A 152 -39.94 -7.92 20.28
CA ASN A 152 -39.55 -7.04 19.18
C ASN A 152 -38.58 -5.95 19.63
N MET A 153 -38.79 -5.33 20.79
CA MET A 153 -37.85 -4.36 21.36
C MET A 153 -36.50 -5.01 21.68
N MET A 154 -36.50 -6.19 22.31
CA MET A 154 -35.26 -6.94 22.59
C MET A 154 -34.51 -7.30 21.30
N HIS A 155 -35.21 -7.73 20.26
CA HIS A 155 -34.63 -8.00 18.95
C HIS A 155 -34.00 -6.75 18.33
N GLN A 156 -34.70 -5.60 18.35
CA GLN A 156 -34.17 -4.33 17.86
C GLN A 156 -32.92 -3.89 18.63
N VAL A 157 -32.91 -4.05 19.96
CA VAL A 157 -31.74 -3.74 20.79
C VAL A 157 -30.57 -4.67 20.46
N ILE A 158 -30.81 -5.97 20.31
CA ILE A 158 -29.76 -6.94 19.96
C ILE A 158 -29.16 -6.63 18.59
N LEU A 159 -29.98 -6.35 17.58
CA LEU A 159 -29.49 -5.99 16.25
C LEU A 159 -28.67 -4.70 16.28
N THR A 160 -29.16 -3.68 17.00
CA THR A 160 -28.46 -2.40 17.15
C THR A 160 -27.12 -2.58 17.88
N CYS A 161 -27.10 -3.38 18.95
CA CYS A 161 -25.90 -3.65 19.73
C CYS A 161 -24.86 -4.44 18.92
N ASN A 162 -25.28 -5.45 18.14
CA ASN A 162 -24.40 -6.19 17.23
C ASN A 162 -23.79 -5.26 16.17
N TRP A 163 -24.59 -4.40 15.55
CA TRP A 163 -24.09 -3.42 14.58
C TRP A 163 -23.08 -2.45 15.22
N GLN A 164 -23.36 -1.95 16.43
CA GLN A 164 -22.44 -1.10 17.19
C GLN A 164 -21.12 -1.80 17.49
N GLN A 165 -21.15 -3.08 17.84
CA GLN A 165 -19.94 -3.85 18.14
C GLN A 165 -19.05 -4.02 16.90
N VAL A 166 -19.65 -4.29 15.74
CA VAL A 166 -18.92 -4.36 14.45
C VAL A 166 -18.31 -3.01 14.10
N GLU A 167 -19.06 -1.92 14.26
CA GLU A 167 -18.58 -0.58 13.95
C GLU A 167 -17.45 -0.12 14.89
N LEU A 168 -17.53 -0.46 16.19
CA LEU A 168 -16.44 -0.21 17.14
C LEU A 168 -15.18 -1.00 16.80
N ALA A 169 -15.32 -2.28 16.41
CA ALA A 169 -14.18 -3.09 15.98
C ALA A 169 -13.51 -2.51 14.71
N ARG A 170 -14.31 -2.02 13.76
CA ARG A 170 -13.82 -1.34 12.56
C ARG A 170 -13.03 -0.07 12.92
N GLN A 171 -13.54 0.74 13.86
CA GLN A 171 -12.85 1.94 14.32
C GLN A 171 -11.54 1.62 15.03
N ALA A 172 -11.53 0.62 15.92
CA ALA A 172 -10.32 0.18 16.60
C ALA A 172 -9.24 -0.28 15.61
N HIS A 173 -9.63 -0.98 14.55
CA HIS A 173 -8.71 -1.38 13.48
C HIS A 173 -8.12 -0.17 12.75
N THR A 174 -8.94 0.79 12.32
CA THR A 174 -8.47 2.02 11.67
C THR A 174 -7.53 2.83 12.57
N ILE A 175 -7.82 2.93 13.87
CA ILE A 175 -6.93 3.61 14.83
C ILE A 175 -5.56 2.91 14.90
N ALA A 176 -5.55 1.57 14.95
CA ALA A 176 -4.30 0.81 14.98
C ALA A 176 -3.45 1.03 13.71
N GLU A 177 -4.08 1.13 12.54
CA GLU A 177 -3.38 1.46 11.28
C GLU A 177 -2.74 2.86 11.33
N TYR A 178 -3.43 3.85 11.90
CA TYR A 178 -2.87 5.19 12.09
C TYR A 178 -1.70 5.19 13.07
N GLU A 179 -1.82 4.49 14.19
CA GLU A 179 -0.73 4.37 15.16
C GLU A 179 0.52 3.76 14.53
N GLU A 180 0.35 2.71 13.72
CA GLU A 180 1.48 2.08 13.02
C GLU A 180 2.11 3.01 11.98
N THR A 181 1.27 3.73 11.22
CA THR A 181 1.74 4.72 10.24
C THR A 181 2.54 5.83 10.93
N LEU A 182 2.05 6.34 12.07
CA LEU A 182 2.74 7.35 12.84
C LEU A 182 4.05 6.83 13.42
N LYS A 183 4.09 5.60 13.95
CA LYS A 183 5.32 4.97 14.44
C LYS A 183 6.36 4.84 13.32
N ASN A 184 5.95 4.43 12.11
CA ASN A 184 6.85 4.35 10.97
C ASN A 184 7.42 5.71 10.57
N LEU A 185 6.58 6.75 10.52
CA LEU A 185 7.02 8.12 10.23
C LEU A 185 8.01 8.62 11.28
N HIS A 186 7.75 8.40 12.57
CA HIS A 186 8.67 8.76 13.64
C HIS A 186 10.02 8.03 13.51
N ALA A 187 10.00 6.72 13.25
CA ALA A 187 11.24 5.96 13.05
C ALA A 187 12.07 6.47 11.87
N ARG A 188 11.43 6.96 10.80
CA ARG A 188 12.11 7.55 9.65
C ARG A 188 12.67 8.93 9.96
N LEU A 189 11.95 9.77 10.70
CA LEU A 189 12.46 11.05 11.19
C LEU A 189 13.69 10.85 12.08
N ASP A 190 13.67 9.87 12.97
CA ASP A 190 14.80 9.48 13.82
C ASP A 190 16.05 9.07 13.02
N VAL A 191 15.87 8.43 11.87
CA VAL A 191 16.97 8.06 10.97
C VAL A 191 17.54 9.30 10.29
N LEU A 192 16.69 10.17 9.76
CA LEU A 192 17.11 11.43 9.14
C LEU A 192 17.83 12.36 10.12
N GLU A 193 17.34 12.47 11.36
CA GLU A 193 18.00 13.27 12.41
C GLU A 193 19.38 12.70 12.79
N LYS A 194 19.56 11.38 12.74
CA LYS A 194 20.86 10.73 13.02
C LYS A 194 21.84 10.84 11.84
N ASP A 195 21.34 10.90 10.61
CA ASP A 195 22.15 11.06 9.39
C ASP A 195 22.57 12.52 9.12
N ASP A 196 22.03 13.50 9.85
CA ASP A 196 22.40 14.93 9.77
C ASP A 196 23.67 15.31 10.57
N ALA A 197 24.44 14.35 11.09
CA ALA A 197 25.78 14.61 11.61
C ALA A 197 26.83 14.66 10.46
N PRO A 198 27.74 15.64 10.41
CA PRO A 198 28.46 15.97 9.18
C PRO A 198 29.58 14.96 8.88
N HIS A 199 29.31 13.96 8.02
CA HIS A 199 30.39 13.28 7.31
C HIS A 199 30.03 12.77 5.91
N ARG A 200 30.56 13.53 4.93
CA ARG A 200 30.94 13.14 3.57
C ARG A 200 29.84 12.73 2.59
N HIS A 201 29.72 13.61 1.60
CA HIS A 201 29.51 13.26 0.19
C HIS A 201 30.18 11.93 -0.17
N THR A 202 29.40 10.95 -0.66
CA THR A 202 29.50 10.32 -2.00
C THR A 202 28.42 9.23 -2.09
N ALA A 203 27.74 9.18 -3.24
CA ALA A 203 26.82 8.12 -3.72
C ALA A 203 25.34 8.22 -3.30
N SER A 204 24.59 8.89 -4.18
CA SER A 204 23.16 8.68 -4.43
C SER A 204 22.79 7.19 -4.49
N SER A 205 21.82 6.76 -3.67
CA SER A 205 21.08 5.50 -3.90
C SER A 205 19.68 5.54 -3.26
N SER A 206 18.71 6.09 -4.01
CA SER A 206 17.33 5.58 -4.19
C SER A 206 16.66 4.84 -3.00
N ILE A 207 16.56 5.44 -1.81
CA ILE A 207 15.70 4.91 -0.72
C ILE A 207 14.83 6.02 -0.07
N ASP A 208 14.98 7.27 -0.51
CA ASP A 208 14.05 8.33 -0.10
C ASP A 208 12.82 8.34 -1.02
N PRO A 209 11.58 8.20 -0.50
CA PRO A 209 10.41 8.46 -1.31
C PRO A 209 10.48 9.91 -1.75
N SER A 210 10.29 10.14 -3.05
CA SER A 210 10.36 11.48 -3.62
C SER A 210 9.39 12.42 -2.90
N ILE A 211 9.72 13.70 -2.79
CA ILE A 211 8.86 14.73 -2.17
C ILE A 211 7.43 14.66 -2.73
N CYS A 212 7.29 14.38 -4.03
CA CYS A 212 6.01 14.18 -4.69
C CYS A 212 5.17 13.03 -4.09
N GLU A 213 5.82 11.93 -3.66
CA GLU A 213 5.15 10.76 -3.08
C GLU A 213 4.70 11.03 -1.63
N LEU A 214 5.45 11.87 -0.90
CA LEU A 214 5.06 12.37 0.42
C LEU A 214 3.86 13.31 0.32
N GLU A 215 3.89 14.26 -0.61
CA GLU A 215 2.78 15.18 -0.90
C GLU A 215 1.51 14.40 -1.25
N GLU A 216 1.62 13.40 -2.13
CA GLU A 216 0.48 12.57 -2.53
C GLU A 216 -0.06 11.71 -1.36
N ARG A 217 0.79 11.33 -0.39
CA ARG A 217 0.34 10.66 0.85
C ARG A 217 -0.31 11.65 1.83
N MET A 218 0.17 12.88 1.92
CA MET A 218 -0.47 13.94 2.70
C MET A 218 -1.84 14.31 2.15
N ASP A 219 -1.96 14.44 0.83
CA ASP A 219 -3.24 14.71 0.16
C ASP A 219 -4.24 13.58 0.41
N ARG A 220 -3.79 12.32 0.38
CA ARG A 220 -4.61 11.15 0.75
C ARG A 220 -5.08 11.22 2.21
N LEU A 221 -4.22 11.62 3.15
CA LEU A 221 -4.59 11.79 4.56
C LEU A 221 -5.61 12.92 4.76
N VAL A 222 -5.41 14.07 4.10
CA VAL A 222 -6.35 15.21 4.18
C VAL A 222 -7.71 14.84 3.61
N ALA A 223 -7.77 14.12 2.49
CA ALA A 223 -9.01 13.64 1.91
C ALA A 223 -9.73 12.64 2.83
N LEU A 224 -8.99 11.73 3.48
CA LEU A 224 -9.56 10.76 4.41
C LEU A 224 -10.10 11.44 5.68
N VAL A 225 -9.41 12.46 6.20
CA VAL A 225 -9.89 13.31 7.31
C VAL A 225 -11.12 14.13 6.91
N GLY A 226 -11.16 14.65 5.68
CA GLY A 226 -12.34 15.30 5.12
C GLY A 226 -13.55 14.36 5.07
N ASN A 227 -13.34 13.10 4.67
CA ASN A 227 -14.38 12.06 4.67
C ASN A 227 -14.87 11.71 6.08
N LEU A 228 -14.00 11.74 7.10
CA LEU A 228 -14.41 11.61 8.50
C LEU A 228 -15.29 12.78 8.96
N ASN A 229 -15.02 14.00 8.50
CA ASN A 229 -15.85 15.18 8.75
C ASN A 229 -17.15 15.21 7.91
N SER A 230 -17.23 14.39 6.85
CA SER A 230 -18.44 14.17 6.04
C SER A 230 -19.41 13.16 6.66
N PHE A 231 -19.20 12.75 7.92
CA PHE A 231 -20.25 12.06 8.66
C PHE A 231 -21.47 12.98 8.78
N ARG A 232 -22.40 12.81 7.83
CA ARG A 232 -23.80 13.20 7.94
C ARG A 232 -24.22 12.73 9.34
N GLN A 233 -24.54 13.67 10.23
CA GLN A 233 -24.79 13.42 11.64
C GLN A 233 -25.44 12.04 11.79
N PRO A 234 -24.72 11.04 12.34
CA PRO A 234 -25.38 9.82 12.75
C PRO A 234 -26.57 10.27 13.58
N VAL A 235 -27.77 9.72 13.34
CA VAL A 235 -28.88 9.86 14.28
C VAL A 235 -28.27 9.54 15.63
N THR A 236 -28.14 10.57 16.46
CA THR A 236 -27.17 10.51 17.55
C THR A 236 -27.66 9.41 18.50
N ILE A 237 -26.76 8.70 19.17
CA ILE A 237 -27.15 7.68 20.16
C ILE A 237 -28.22 8.25 21.13
N SER A 238 -28.11 9.53 21.46
CA SER A 238 -29.13 10.27 22.21
C SER A 238 -30.52 10.30 21.55
N GLN A 239 -30.62 10.46 20.23
CA GLN A 239 -31.89 10.45 19.49
C GLN A 239 -32.51 9.05 19.45
N GLN A 240 -31.70 7.99 19.32
CA GLN A 240 -32.19 6.60 19.40
C GLN A 240 -32.65 6.24 20.82
N ILE A 241 -31.92 6.68 21.85
CA ILE A 241 -32.33 6.51 23.25
C ILE A 241 -33.63 7.26 23.54
N VAL A 242 -33.80 8.46 23.00
CA VAL A 242 -35.04 9.25 23.13
C VAL A 242 -36.21 8.55 22.44
N ALA A 243 -36.01 7.96 21.27
CA ALA A 243 -37.03 7.17 20.57
C ALA A 243 -37.44 5.92 21.39
N LEU A 244 -36.45 5.15 21.87
CA LEU A 244 -36.70 3.99 22.72
C LEU A 244 -37.39 4.35 24.05
N GLN A 245 -37.03 5.48 24.65
CA GLN A 245 -37.73 6.00 25.84
C GLN A 245 -39.17 6.40 25.55
N ALA A 246 -39.46 6.92 24.36
CA ALA A 246 -40.82 7.26 23.95
C ALA A 246 -41.68 6.00 23.77
N ASP A 247 -41.14 4.97 23.13
CA ASP A 247 -41.81 3.68 22.93
C ASP A 247 -42.09 2.97 24.26
N LEU A 248 -41.12 2.98 25.19
CA LEU A 248 -41.29 2.45 26.55
C LEU A 248 -42.40 3.17 27.32
N ARG A 249 -42.49 4.51 27.17
CA ARG A 249 -43.56 5.29 27.78
C ARG A 249 -44.92 4.97 27.18
N GLN A 250 -45.02 4.71 25.87
CA GLN A 250 -46.27 4.30 25.25
C GLN A 250 -46.75 2.96 25.79
N LEU A 251 -45.85 1.99 25.94
CA LEU A 251 -46.17 0.70 26.55
C LEU A 251 -46.65 0.83 28.00
N GLN A 252 -46.04 1.71 28.80
CA GLN A 252 -46.49 1.96 30.18
C GLN A 252 -47.84 2.68 30.29
N GLN A 253 -48.29 3.35 29.23
CA GLN A 253 -49.56 4.09 29.21
C GLN A 253 -50.73 3.28 28.64
N GLN A 254 -50.52 2.04 28.19
CA GLN A 254 -51.63 1.19 27.82
C GLN A 254 -52.50 0.91 29.07
N PRO A 255 -53.83 1.13 29.02
CA PRO A 255 -54.68 0.89 30.16
C PRO A 255 -54.62 -0.60 30.51
N THR A 256 -54.15 -0.93 31.71
CA THR A 256 -54.44 -2.23 32.32
C THR A 256 -55.96 -2.30 32.43
N GLY A 257 -56.59 -3.05 31.52
CA GLY A 257 -58.03 -3.22 31.47
C GLY A 257 -58.55 -3.58 32.86
N THR A 258 -59.37 -2.70 33.43
CA THR A 258 -60.03 -2.97 34.70
C THR A 258 -61.07 -4.06 34.45
N CYS A 259 -60.74 -5.29 34.85
CA CYS A 259 -61.74 -6.30 35.14
C CYS A 259 -62.62 -5.78 36.28
N ASN A 260 -63.84 -5.36 35.94
CA ASN A 260 -64.92 -5.27 36.92
C ASN A 260 -66.00 -6.28 36.53
N SER A 261 -66.23 -7.18 37.49
CA SER A 261 -67.25 -8.22 37.62
C SER A 261 -68.66 -7.84 37.17
#